data_AF-A0A924Q086-F1
#
_entry.id   AF-A0A924Q086-F1
#
_cell.length_a   1.000
_cell.length_b   1.000
_cell.length_c   1.000
_cell.angle_alpha   90.00
_cell.angle_beta   90.00
_cell.angle_gamma   90.00
#
_symmetry.space_group_name_H-M   'P 1'
#
loop_
_entity.id
_entity.type
_entity.pdbx_description
1 polymer ?
#
loop_
_entity_poly.entity_id
_entity_poly.type
_entity_poly.pdbx_seq_one_letter_code
_entity_poly.pdbx_strand_id
1 'polypeptide(L)'
;MPTTKPPAGPGALAALSAQGRAYRIACNRASRAGQLASVASGLGNGMLTRCSVAPELQILQDKHGLPPPDGMAAALLRSNESRQSAAVDTMYPQLLQTWLPRG
;
A
#
# COMPACT_ATOMS: atom_id res chain seq x y z
N MET A 1 1.32 33.11 -6.63
CA MET A 1 1.95 31.84 -6.22
C MET A 1 1.12 30.71 -6.82
N PRO A 2 1.58 29.97 -7.83
CA PRO A 2 0.79 28.88 -8.38
C PRO A 2 0.89 27.67 -7.45
N THR A 3 -0.23 27.31 -6.83
CA THR A 3 -0.40 26.06 -6.10
C THR A 3 -0.45 24.92 -7.12
N THR A 4 0.70 24.32 -7.40
CA THR A 4 0.76 23.09 -8.19
C THR A 4 0.13 21.97 -7.37
N LYS A 5 -1.10 21.60 -7.73
CA LYS A 5 -1.77 20.38 -7.23
C LYS A 5 -0.79 19.21 -7.42
N PRO A 6 -0.42 18.47 -6.35
CA PRO A 6 0.47 17.33 -6.51
C PRO A 6 -0.15 16.35 -7.52
N PRO A 7 0.67 15.72 -8.38
CA PRO A 7 0.15 14.77 -9.36
C PRO A 7 -0.63 13.68 -8.63
N ALA A 8 -1.81 13.34 -9.15
CA ALA A 8 -2.67 12.27 -8.64
C ALA A 8 -2.07 10.88 -8.97
N GLY A 9 -0.84 10.65 -8.52
CA GLY A 9 -0.13 9.39 -8.60
C GLY A 9 -0.30 8.57 -7.32
N PRO A 10 0.06 7.28 -7.33
CA PRO A 10 0.07 6.45 -6.12
C PRO A 10 0.80 7.16 -4.97
N GLY A 11 0.31 6.99 -3.73
CA GLY A 11 0.65 7.83 -2.57
C GLY A 11 2.14 8.17 -2.40
N ALA A 12 3.06 7.25 -2.71
CA ALA A 12 4.50 7.52 -2.70
C ALA A 12 4.96 8.63 -3.66
N LEU A 13 4.46 8.64 -4.90
CA LEU A 13 4.85 9.63 -5.91
C LEU A 13 4.30 11.01 -5.56
N ALA A 14 3.07 11.06 -5.02
CA ALA A 14 2.48 12.29 -4.53
C ALA A 14 3.31 12.86 -3.36
N ALA A 15 3.71 12.00 -2.42
CA ALA A 15 4.48 12.42 -1.25
C ALA A 15 5.91 12.87 -1.61
N LEU A 16 6.58 12.19 -2.55
CA LEU A 16 7.88 12.63 -3.09
C LEU A 16 7.78 13.97 -3.85
N SER A 17 6.72 14.13 -4.65
CA SER A 17 6.47 15.36 -5.41
C SER A 17 6.20 16.54 -4.49
N ALA A 18 5.44 16.33 -3.40
CA ALA A 18 5.14 17.36 -2.41
C ALA A 18 6.39 17.92 -1.71
N GLN A 19 7.45 17.10 -1.60
CA GLN A 19 8.74 17.52 -1.06
C GLN A 19 9.74 18.01 -2.12
N GLY A 20 9.34 18.09 -3.39
CA GLY A 20 10.24 18.47 -4.48
C GLY A 20 11.39 17.48 -4.70
N ARG A 21 11.23 16.22 -4.28
CA ARG A 21 12.29 15.21 -4.43
C ARG A 21 12.25 14.60 -5.82
N ALA A 22 13.38 14.67 -6.51
CA ALA A 22 13.54 14.01 -7.80
C ALA A 22 13.42 12.48 -7.65
N TYR A 23 12.71 11.83 -8.57
CA TYR A 23 12.56 10.38 -8.61
C TYR A 23 12.57 9.88 -10.06
N ARG A 24 12.88 8.59 -10.23
CA ARG A 24 12.77 7.88 -11.50
C ARG A 24 12.05 6.55 -11.27
N ILE A 25 11.12 6.22 -12.15
CA ILE A 25 10.36 4.98 -12.07
C ILE A 25 11.17 3.87 -12.74
N ALA A 26 11.70 2.93 -11.93
CA ALA A 26 12.43 1.77 -12.43
C ALA A 26 11.49 0.66 -12.94
N CYS A 27 10.32 0.50 -12.31
CA CYS A 27 9.32 -0.50 -12.66
C CYS A 27 7.90 0.05 -12.39
N ASN A 28 7.01 -0.02 -13.39
CA ASN A 28 5.60 0.37 -13.29
C ASN A 28 4.66 -0.83 -13.53
N ARG A 29 5.02 -2.01 -13.00
CA ARG A 29 4.13 -3.17 -13.11
C ARG A 29 2.97 -3.03 -12.13
N ALA A 30 1.75 -3.27 -12.61
CA ALA A 30 0.52 -3.20 -11.84
C ALA A 30 0.34 -4.35 -10.82
N SER A 31 1.37 -5.16 -10.54
CA SER A 31 1.30 -6.29 -9.62
C SER A 31 2.28 -6.16 -8.45
N ARG A 32 1.81 -6.52 -7.25
CA ARG A 32 2.60 -6.52 -6.01
C ARG A 32 3.82 -7.45 -6.10
N ALA A 33 3.67 -8.61 -6.76
CA ALA A 33 4.78 -9.53 -6.99
C ALA A 33 5.88 -8.92 -7.88
N GLY A 34 5.51 -8.16 -8.92
CA GLY A 34 6.47 -7.47 -9.78
C GLY A 34 7.20 -6.34 -9.07
N GLN A 35 6.50 -5.61 -8.20
CA GLN A 35 7.11 -4.58 -7.35
C GLN A 35 8.10 -5.20 -6.36
N LEU A 36 7.71 -6.29 -5.68
CA LEU A 36 8.59 -6.98 -4.73
C LEU A 36 9.84 -7.57 -5.41
N ALA A 37 9.68 -8.25 -6.55
CA ALA A 37 10.80 -8.77 -7.30
C ALA A 37 11.79 -7.66 -7.71
N SER A 38 11.28 -6.49 -8.12
CA SER A 38 12.12 -5.36 -8.51
C SER A 38 12.94 -4.81 -7.33
N VAL A 39 12.32 -4.72 -6.15
CA VAL A 39 13.00 -4.26 -4.93
C VAL A 39 14.01 -5.29 -4.44
N ALA A 40 13.64 -6.58 -4.42
CA ALA A 40 14.51 -7.67 -4.02
C ALA A 40 15.74 -7.82 -4.92
N SER A 41 15.60 -7.54 -6.22
CA SER A 41 16.73 -7.51 -7.17
C SER A 41 17.57 -6.22 -7.10
N GLY A 42 17.25 -5.28 -6.21
CA GLY A 42 18.00 -4.03 -6.08
C GLY A 42 17.77 -3.04 -7.21
N LEU A 43 16.74 -3.22 -8.04
CA LEU A 43 16.43 -2.29 -9.15
C LEU A 43 15.88 -0.94 -8.66
N GLY A 44 15.51 -0.84 -7.38
CA GLY A 44 15.11 0.41 -6.75
C GLY A 44 14.33 0.20 -5.45
N ASN A 45 13.70 1.28 -4.99
CA ASN A 45 12.85 1.31 -3.81
C ASN A 45 11.37 1.22 -4.21
N GLY A 46 10.54 0.63 -3.34
CA GLY A 46 9.10 0.48 -3.58
C GLY A 46 8.27 0.75 -2.32
N MET A 47 7.03 1.22 -2.52
CA MET A 47 6.04 1.34 -1.46
C MET A 47 5.27 0.03 -1.35
N LEU A 48 5.47 -0.69 -0.26
CA LEU A 48 4.85 -1.99 0.02
C LEU A 48 4.03 -1.92 1.31
N THR A 49 2.91 -2.64 1.35
CA THR A 49 2.16 -2.82 2.60
C THR A 49 2.96 -3.69 3.57
N ARG A 50 2.86 -3.43 4.88
CA ARG A 50 3.69 -4.10 5.90
C ARG A 50 3.60 -5.64 5.87
N CYS A 51 2.42 -6.17 5.58
CA CYS A 51 2.18 -7.61 5.44
C CYS A 51 2.86 -8.25 4.21
N SER A 52 3.50 -7.45 3.35
CA SER A 52 4.09 -7.88 2.09
C SER A 52 5.58 -7.61 1.99
N VAL A 53 6.18 -6.98 3.01
CA VAL A 53 7.61 -6.71 3.04
C VAL A 53 8.33 -7.98 3.45
N ALA A 54 9.26 -8.44 2.62
CA ALA A 54 10.09 -9.59 2.94
C ALA A 54 11.11 -9.22 4.04
N PRO A 55 11.46 -10.13 4.97
CA PRO A 55 12.34 -9.83 6.11
C PRO A 55 13.71 -9.28 5.74
N GLU A 56 14.22 -9.65 4.58
CA GLU A 56 15.51 -9.24 4.03
C GLU A 56 15.54 -7.79 3.53
N LEU A 57 14.38 -7.13 3.41
CA LEU A 57 14.29 -5.78 2.89
C LEU A 57 14.34 -4.74 4.01
N GLN A 58 15.12 -3.67 3.79
CA GLN A 58 15.17 -2.53 4.70
C GLN A 58 13.93 -1.65 4.54
N ILE A 59 13.25 -1.38 5.65
CA ILE A 59 12.14 -0.41 5.68
C ILE A 59 12.70 1.01 5.75
N LEU A 60 12.39 1.81 4.74
CA LEU A 60 12.74 3.22 4.70
C LEU A 60 11.62 4.07 5.31
N GLN A 61 11.96 4.82 6.36
CA GLN A 61 11.06 5.72 7.10
C GLN A 61 11.59 7.17 7.09
N ASP A 62 10.93 8.07 7.83
CA ASP A 62 11.21 9.51 7.96
C ASP A 62 12.70 9.87 8.10
N LYS A 63 13.48 9.05 8.83
CA LYS A 63 14.94 9.22 9.00
C LYS A 63 15.74 9.21 7.67
N HIS A 64 15.16 8.70 6.59
CA HIS A 64 15.74 8.70 5.26
C HIS A 64 15.12 9.78 4.33
N GLY A 65 14.41 10.76 4.91
CA GLY A 65 13.77 11.85 4.17
C GLY A 65 12.60 11.38 3.30
N LEU A 66 11.90 10.32 3.72
CA LEU A 66 10.69 9.83 3.06
C LEU A 66 9.48 10.16 3.92
N PRO A 67 8.51 10.95 3.42
CA PRO A 67 7.27 11.20 4.15
C PRO A 67 6.45 9.92 4.27
N PRO A 68 5.66 9.76 5.35
CA PRO A 68 4.70 8.68 5.43
C PRO A 68 3.66 8.85 4.32
N PRO A 69 3.34 7.79 3.55
CA PRO A 69 2.23 7.86 2.61
C PRO A 69 0.90 7.98 3.37
N ASP A 70 -0.11 8.57 2.72
CA ASP A 70 -1.48 8.55 3.24
C ASP A 70 -1.88 7.10 3.57
N GLY A 71 -2.52 6.92 4.72
CA GLY A 71 -2.95 5.61 5.18
C GLY A 71 -3.83 4.91 4.15
N MET A 72 -3.57 3.62 3.91
CA MET A 72 -4.40 2.81 3.03
C MET A 72 -5.48 2.10 3.86
N ALA A 73 -6.75 2.36 3.57
CA ALA A 73 -7.86 1.64 4.17
C ALA A 73 -8.11 0.31 3.43
N ALA A 74 -8.21 -0.79 4.19
CA ALA A 74 -8.71 -2.06 3.70
C ALA A 74 -10.17 -2.24 4.14
N ALA A 75 -11.02 -2.76 3.25
CA ALA A 75 -12.43 -2.98 3.54
C ALA A 75 -12.83 -4.42 3.22
N LEU A 76 -13.67 -5.01 4.08
CA LEU A 76 -14.33 -6.28 3.81
C LEU A 76 -15.65 -6.00 3.07
N LEU A 77 -15.71 -6.37 1.79
CA LEU A 77 -16.89 -6.18 0.96
C LEU A 77 -17.76 -7.44 0.96
N ARG A 78 -19.05 -7.25 1.22
CA ARG A 78 -20.07 -8.29 1.13
C ARG A 78 -21.09 -7.88 0.07
N SER A 79 -21.35 -8.74 -0.91
CA SER A 79 -22.38 -8.48 -1.92
C SER A 79 -23.79 -8.60 -1.33
N ASN A 80 -24.75 -7.86 -1.87
CA ASN A 80 -26.13 -7.89 -1.39
C ASN A 80 -26.76 -9.29 -1.55
N GLU A 81 -26.49 -9.97 -2.66
CA GLU A 81 -26.95 -11.35 -2.93
C GLU A 81 -26.42 -12.37 -1.92
N SER A 82 -25.23 -12.14 -1.36
CA SER A 82 -24.64 -13.04 -0.36
C SER A 82 -25.25 -12.90 1.04
N ARG A 83 -26.18 -11.96 1.25
CA ARG A 83 -26.79 -11.69 2.57
C ARG A 83 -27.64 -12.82 3.13
N GLN A 84 -28.12 -13.72 2.27
CA GLN A 84 -28.96 -14.85 2.66
C GLN A 84 -28.16 -16.16 2.82
N SER A 85 -26.85 -16.12 2.59
CA SER A 85 -25.99 -17.30 2.74
C SER A 85 -25.54 -17.48 4.18
N ALA A 86 -26.02 -18.55 4.82
CA ALA A 86 -25.61 -18.93 6.17
C ALA A 86 -24.09 -19.16 6.31
N ALA A 87 -23.42 -19.61 5.23
CA ALA A 87 -21.98 -19.76 5.19
C ALA A 87 -21.26 -18.40 5.29
N VAL A 88 -21.76 -17.39 4.57
CA VAL A 88 -21.21 -16.03 4.61
C VAL A 88 -21.50 -15.36 5.97
N ASP A 89 -22.67 -15.59 6.54
CA ASP A 89 -23.02 -15.08 7.89
C ASP A 89 -22.12 -15.66 8.98
N THR A 90 -21.69 -16.92 8.83
CA THR A 90 -20.77 -17.57 9.77
C THR A 90 -19.32 -17.10 9.57
N MET A 91 -18.90 -16.91 8.33
CA MET A 91 -17.52 -16.54 7.99
C MET A 91 -17.22 -15.07 8.25
N TYR A 92 -18.20 -14.18 8.07
CA TYR A 92 -18.06 -12.73 8.26
C TYR A 92 -17.49 -12.32 9.65
N PRO A 93 -18.04 -12.77 10.80
CA PRO A 93 -17.50 -12.42 12.10
C PRO A 93 -16.07 -12.98 12.32
N GLN A 94 -15.76 -14.15 11.77
CA GLN A 94 -14.42 -14.74 11.86
C GLN A 94 -13.38 -13.91 11.08
N LEU A 95 -13.74 -13.43 9.89
CA LEU A 95 -12.90 -12.54 9.09
C LEU A 95 -12.66 -11.21 9.81
N LEU A 96 -13.71 -10.61 10.40
CA LEU A 96 -13.56 -9.38 11.18
C LEU A 96 -12.58 -9.56 12.36
N GLN A 97 -12.70 -10.64 13.11
CA GLN A 97 -11.78 -10.92 14.24
C GLN A 97 -10.33 -11.16 13.81
N THR A 98 -10.12 -11.64 12.57
CA THR A 98 -8.79 -11.93 12.03
C THR A 98 -8.15 -10.69 11.40
N TRP A 99 -8.95 -9.81 10.79
CA TRP A 99 -8.47 -8.67 10.00
C TRP A 99 -8.49 -7.34 10.74
N LEU A 100 -9.27 -7.21 11.82
CA LEU A 100 -9.22 -6.00 12.64
C LEU A 100 -7.90 -5.95 13.42
N PRO A 101 -7.18 -4.82 13.40
CA PRO A 101 -5.99 -4.65 14.21
C PRO A 101 -6.34 -4.90 15.68
N ARG A 102 -5.66 -5.87 16.29
CA ARG A 102 -5.71 -6.10 17.72
C ARG A 102 -4.78 -5.07 18.36
N GLY A 103 -5.35 -3.97 18.85
CA GLY A 103 -4.72 -3.01 19.78
C GLY A 103 -3.31 -2.57 19.41
#